data_AF-A0A6B1AGJ2-F1
#
_entry.id   AF-A0A6B1AGJ2-F1
#
_cell.length_a   1.000
_cell.length_b   1.000
_cell.length_c   1.000
_cell.angle_alpha   90.00
_cell.angle_beta   90.00
_cell.angle_gamma   90.00
#
_symmetry.space_group_name_H-M   'P 1'
#
loop_
_entity.id
_entity.type
_entity.pdbx_description
1 polymer ?
#
loop_
_entity_poly.entity_id
_entity_poly.type
_entity_poly.pdbx_seq_one_letter_code
_entity_poly.pdbx_strand_id
1 'polypeptide(L)'
;MIWILADTRSDAERLRRIVGGAAHIVDAAGELTADANGASCIIVGCRLRSLRERTELLRDLGLRRPWVPVILVTDRDADVARLLSNVRVTALVWLDDLQTQLPHRIQAARATTELAHLAEKIQSSSIRRALRSALVYAFRQAEGTPVRSVKQLASATRSSPATLSHEFRAQVGGELKLSGLLSGLATLKAQQLRRSGSSWSNVAASLGCDRRTLTRRSHRWPGCTLAELERWAPEQLLAAFVSEYVWPLLEE
;
A
#
# COMPACT_ATOMS: atom_id res chain seq x y z
N MET A 1 -9.49 -3.06 2.78
CA MET A 1 -10.83 -2.51 2.46
C MET A 1 -10.78 -1.92 1.06
N ILE A 2 -11.84 -1.98 0.25
CA ILE A 2 -11.82 -1.46 -1.13
C ILE A 2 -12.63 -0.17 -1.17
N TRP A 3 -12.06 0.89 -1.73
CA TRP A 3 -12.73 2.19 -1.83
C TRP A 3 -13.23 2.44 -3.24
N ILE A 4 -14.43 3.01 -3.35
CA ILE A 4 -15.12 3.22 -4.61
C ILE A 4 -15.56 4.67 -4.71
N LEU A 5 -15.11 5.37 -5.74
CA LEU A 5 -15.68 6.63 -6.19
C LEU A 5 -16.27 6.42 -7.57
N ALA A 6 -17.47 6.91 -7.83
CA ALA A 6 -18.04 6.91 -9.17
C ALA A 6 -18.74 8.23 -9.49
N ASP A 7 -18.88 8.54 -10.78
CA ASP A 7 -19.58 9.77 -11.23
C ASP A 7 -21.07 9.79 -10.85
N THR A 8 -21.68 8.61 -10.70
CA THR A 8 -23.08 8.50 -10.30
C THR A 8 -23.22 7.53 -9.14
N ARG A 9 -24.21 7.78 -8.27
CA ARG A 9 -24.58 6.85 -7.19
C ARG A 9 -24.96 5.47 -7.73
N SER A 10 -25.60 5.41 -8.89
CA SER A 10 -25.95 4.16 -9.56
C SER A 10 -24.70 3.34 -9.91
N ASP A 11 -23.68 3.98 -10.48
CA ASP A 11 -22.42 3.32 -10.83
C ASP A 11 -21.67 2.87 -9.57
N ALA A 12 -21.65 3.69 -8.51
CA ALA A 12 -21.03 3.33 -7.23
C ALA A 12 -21.69 2.10 -6.59
N GLU A 13 -23.02 2.03 -6.57
CA GLU A 13 -23.76 0.88 -6.05
C GLU A 13 -23.61 -0.37 -6.92
N ARG A 14 -23.48 -0.20 -8.24
CA ARG A 14 -23.18 -1.32 -9.16
C ARG A 14 -21.79 -1.90 -8.89
N LEU A 15 -20.79 -1.05 -8.70
CA LEU A 15 -19.44 -1.45 -8.31
C LEU A 15 -19.43 -2.14 -6.95
N ARG A 16 -20.08 -1.54 -5.94
CA ARG A 16 -20.17 -2.10 -4.58
C ARG A 16 -20.76 -3.51 -4.58
N ARG A 17 -21.83 -3.76 -5.35
CA ARG A 17 -22.45 -5.09 -5.46
C ARG A 17 -21.49 -6.16 -5.97
N ILE A 18 -20.63 -5.82 -6.93
CA ILE A 18 -19.65 -6.77 -7.50
C ILE A 18 -18.48 -6.99 -6.54
N VAL A 19 -18.05 -5.94 -5.84
CA VAL A 19 -16.93 -6.01 -4.89
C VAL A 19 -17.33 -6.73 -3.59
N GLY A 20 -18.59 -6.62 -3.16
CA GLY A 20 -19.11 -7.26 -1.96
C GLY A 20 -18.80 -6.50 -0.66
N GLY A 21 -18.91 -7.19 0.49
CA GLY A 21 -18.89 -6.59 1.83
C GLY A 21 -17.60 -5.85 2.23
N ALA A 22 -16.54 -5.93 1.43
CA ALA A 22 -15.29 -5.21 1.64
C ALA A 22 -15.28 -3.78 1.05
N ALA A 23 -16.34 -3.39 0.32
CA ALA A 23 -16.45 -2.12 -0.38
C ALA A 23 -16.97 -0.98 0.50
N HIS A 24 -16.31 0.18 0.40
CA HIS A 24 -16.73 1.45 0.97
C HIS A 24 -16.90 2.47 -0.17
N ILE A 25 -18.12 3.01 -0.32
CA ILE A 25 -18.41 4.07 -1.28
C ILE A 25 -18.00 5.40 -0.65
N VAL A 26 -17.34 6.22 -1.46
CA VAL A 26 -16.80 7.51 -1.10
C VAL A 26 -17.53 8.58 -1.92
N ASP A 27 -18.01 9.64 -1.27
CA ASP A 27 -18.90 10.63 -1.88
C ASP A 27 -18.12 11.76 -2.58
N ALA A 28 -16.90 12.07 -2.11
CA ALA A 28 -16.06 13.11 -2.69
C ALA A 28 -14.69 12.59 -3.18
N ALA A 29 -14.20 13.16 -4.28
CA ALA A 29 -12.84 12.89 -4.77
C ALA A 29 -11.77 13.23 -3.72
N GLY A 30 -12.03 14.26 -2.92
CA GLY A 30 -11.17 14.67 -1.80
C GLY A 30 -11.03 13.60 -0.73
N GLU A 31 -12.01 12.72 -0.54
CA GLU A 31 -11.91 11.63 0.43
C GLU A 31 -10.99 10.49 -0.05
N LEU A 32 -10.92 10.24 -1.37
CA LEU A 32 -9.96 9.28 -1.93
C LEU A 32 -8.51 9.75 -1.77
N THR A 33 -8.29 11.06 -1.82
CA THR A 33 -6.97 11.67 -1.65
C THR A 33 -6.66 12.04 -0.20
N ALA A 34 -7.69 12.23 0.64
CA ALA A 34 -7.57 12.48 2.06
C ALA A 34 -7.00 11.27 2.83
N ASP A 35 -6.44 11.55 3.99
CA ASP A 35 -5.65 10.64 4.81
C ASP A 35 -6.44 9.51 5.51
N ALA A 36 -7.70 9.30 5.15
CA ALA A 36 -8.52 8.27 5.78
C ALA A 36 -8.03 6.85 5.40
N ASN A 37 -7.92 5.99 6.41
CA ASN A 37 -7.06 4.80 6.45
C ASN A 37 -7.70 3.54 5.84
N GLY A 38 -6.88 2.63 5.30
CA GLY A 38 -7.21 1.20 5.15
C GLY A 38 -7.60 0.70 3.75
N ALA A 39 -7.59 1.57 2.73
CA ALA A 39 -7.82 1.15 1.35
C ALA A 39 -6.67 0.25 0.85
N SER A 40 -6.99 -1.00 0.54
CA SER A 40 -6.11 -1.98 -0.10
C SER A 40 -6.24 -1.97 -1.63
N CYS A 41 -7.21 -1.23 -2.16
CA CYS A 41 -7.42 -0.97 -3.59
C CYS A 41 -8.43 0.18 -3.73
N ILE A 42 -8.25 1.01 -4.75
CA ILE A 42 -9.15 2.10 -5.12
C ILE A 42 -9.75 1.80 -6.49
N ILE A 43 -11.06 1.98 -6.60
CA ILE A 43 -11.79 1.86 -7.86
C ILE A 43 -12.39 3.23 -8.18
N VAL A 44 -12.04 3.76 -9.35
CA VAL A 44 -12.59 5.01 -9.87
C VAL A 44 -13.50 4.66 -11.05
N GLY A 45 -14.80 4.75 -10.84
CA GLY A 45 -15.82 4.63 -11.88
C GLY A 45 -16.03 5.97 -12.59
N CYS A 46 -15.62 6.07 -13.84
CA CYS A 46 -15.69 7.30 -14.60
C CYS A 46 -16.35 7.07 -15.96
N ARG A 47 -17.33 7.91 -16.30
CA ARG A 47 -17.86 7.99 -17.67
C ARG A 47 -16.92 8.80 -18.54
N LEU A 48 -16.89 8.54 -19.85
CA LEU A 48 -15.95 9.20 -20.76
C LEU A 48 -16.00 10.73 -20.68
N ARG A 49 -17.21 11.29 -20.56
CA ARG A 49 -17.45 12.75 -20.42
C ARG A 49 -16.73 13.39 -19.22
N SER A 50 -16.50 12.61 -18.16
CA SER A 50 -15.88 13.06 -16.92
C SER A 50 -14.41 12.63 -16.83
N LEU A 51 -13.92 11.82 -17.78
CA LEU A 51 -12.58 11.23 -17.72
C LEU A 51 -11.49 12.31 -17.70
N ARG A 52 -11.67 13.39 -18.44
CA ARG A 52 -10.73 14.51 -18.47
C ARG A 52 -10.55 15.17 -17.09
N GLU A 53 -11.63 15.35 -16.35
CA GLU A 53 -11.62 15.87 -14.98
C GLU A 53 -11.04 14.83 -14.01
N ARG A 54 -11.36 13.54 -14.22
CA ARG A 54 -10.80 12.45 -13.41
C ARG A 54 -9.31 12.21 -13.66
N THR A 55 -8.74 12.63 -14.78
CA THR A 55 -7.31 12.52 -15.06
C THR A 55 -6.47 13.18 -13.97
N GLU A 56 -6.88 14.35 -13.48
CA GLU A 56 -6.18 15.06 -12.40
C GLU A 56 -6.27 14.28 -11.08
N LEU A 57 -7.45 13.79 -10.73
CA LEU A 57 -7.63 12.90 -9.58
C LEU A 57 -6.73 11.67 -9.67
N LEU A 58 -6.67 11.02 -10.83
CA LEU A 58 -5.85 9.82 -11.02
C LEU A 58 -4.35 10.13 -10.92
N ARG A 59 -3.89 11.29 -11.41
CA ARG A 59 -2.50 11.75 -11.18
C ARG A 59 -2.24 11.99 -9.69
N ASP A 60 -3.16 12.68 -9.02
CA ASP A 60 -3.08 12.93 -7.57
C ASP A 60 -3.03 11.62 -6.77
N LEU A 61 -3.83 10.63 -7.16
CA LEU A 61 -3.79 9.29 -6.56
C LEU A 61 -2.45 8.60 -6.81
N GLY A 62 -1.90 8.69 -8.02
CA GLY A 62 -0.57 8.15 -8.32
C GLY A 62 0.54 8.79 -7.46
N LEU A 63 0.43 10.09 -7.18
CA LEU A 63 1.40 10.85 -6.39
C LEU A 63 1.24 10.61 -4.88
N ARG A 64 0.01 10.59 -4.38
CA ARG A 64 -0.32 10.52 -2.94
C ARG A 64 -0.44 9.07 -2.45
N ARG A 65 -0.77 8.13 -3.34
CA ARG A 65 -1.00 6.71 -3.00
C ARG A 65 -0.29 5.76 -3.99
N PRO A 66 1.04 5.88 -4.19
CA PRO A 66 1.78 5.11 -5.21
C PRO A 66 1.72 3.58 -5.01
N TRP A 67 1.42 3.12 -3.80
CA TRP A 67 1.37 1.69 -3.45
C TRP A 67 -0.04 1.11 -3.39
N VAL A 68 -1.07 1.94 -3.51
CA VAL A 68 -2.46 1.46 -3.53
C VAL A 68 -2.86 1.29 -4.97
N PRO A 69 -3.24 0.08 -5.41
CA PRO A 69 -3.62 -0.12 -6.79
C PRO A 69 -4.88 0.67 -7.11
N VAL A 70 -4.84 1.39 -8.23
CA VAL A 70 -5.97 2.18 -8.74
C VAL A 70 -6.51 1.48 -9.99
N ILE A 71 -7.76 1.05 -9.92
CA ILE A 71 -8.49 0.48 -11.05
C ILE A 71 -9.41 1.53 -11.61
N LEU A 72 -9.23 1.90 -12.86
CA LEU A 72 -10.15 2.75 -13.59
C LEU A 72 -11.23 1.86 -14.22
N VAL A 73 -12.48 2.17 -13.93
CA VAL A 73 -13.65 1.59 -14.58
C VAL A 73 -14.25 2.65 -15.48
N THR A 74 -14.34 2.41 -16.79
CA THR A 74 -14.84 3.43 -17.73
C THR A 74 -15.55 2.85 -18.94
N ASP A 75 -16.16 3.71 -19.76
CA ASP A 75 -16.80 3.30 -21.01
C ASP A 75 -15.74 2.84 -22.01
N ARG A 76 -16.09 1.89 -22.88
CA ARG A 76 -15.15 1.40 -23.90
C ARG A 76 -15.02 2.44 -25.00
N ASP A 77 -13.88 3.12 -25.05
CA ASP A 77 -13.59 4.16 -26.04
C ASP A 77 -12.10 4.19 -26.40
N ALA A 78 -11.78 4.44 -27.67
CA ALA A 78 -10.42 4.49 -28.20
C ALA A 78 -9.61 5.68 -27.66
N ASP A 79 -10.27 6.79 -27.30
CA ASP A 79 -9.65 7.98 -26.75
C ASP A 79 -9.14 7.81 -25.31
N VAL A 80 -9.59 6.77 -24.60
CA VAL A 80 -9.16 6.48 -23.22
C VAL A 80 -7.65 6.30 -23.15
N ALA A 81 -7.05 5.57 -24.09
CA ALA A 81 -5.60 5.35 -24.10
C ALA A 81 -4.81 6.66 -24.22
N ARG A 82 -5.30 7.60 -25.03
CA ARG A 82 -4.70 8.93 -25.20
C ARG A 82 -4.80 9.75 -23.92
N LEU A 83 -5.97 9.74 -23.26
CA LEU A 83 -6.23 10.48 -22.02
C LEU A 83 -5.42 9.93 -20.83
N LEU A 84 -5.07 8.64 -20.84
CA LEU A 84 -4.29 7.98 -19.81
C LEU A 84 -2.77 8.00 -20.02
N SER A 85 -2.29 8.60 -21.12
CA SER A 85 -0.85 8.63 -21.47
C SER A 85 0.07 9.11 -20.34
N ASN A 86 -0.41 10.00 -19.48
CA ASN A 86 0.33 10.58 -18.34
C ASN A 86 -0.29 10.22 -16.99
N VAL A 87 -1.00 9.09 -16.89
CA VAL A 87 -1.69 8.66 -15.67
C VAL A 87 -1.37 7.21 -15.37
N ARG A 88 -1.02 6.93 -14.11
CA ARG A 88 -0.75 5.56 -13.65
C ARG A 88 -2.02 4.94 -13.09
N VAL A 89 -2.60 4.00 -13.83
CA VAL A 89 -3.64 3.08 -13.34
C VAL A 89 -3.08 1.66 -13.35
N THR A 90 -3.44 0.87 -12.33
CA THR A 90 -3.00 -0.53 -12.22
C THR A 90 -3.77 -1.43 -13.17
N ALA A 91 -5.05 -1.13 -13.39
CA ALA A 91 -5.87 -1.84 -14.35
C ALA A 91 -6.97 -0.93 -14.92
N LEU A 92 -7.40 -1.25 -16.13
CA LEU A 92 -8.54 -0.68 -16.81
C LEU A 92 -9.63 -1.76 -16.94
N VAL A 93 -10.85 -1.42 -16.57
CA VAL A 93 -12.02 -2.28 -16.70
C VAL A 93 -13.10 -1.52 -17.45
N TRP A 94 -13.72 -2.18 -18.43
CA TRP A 94 -14.84 -1.59 -19.15
C TRP A 94 -16.14 -1.76 -18.37
N LEU A 95 -17.00 -0.76 -18.38
CA LEU A 95 -18.31 -0.80 -17.72
C LEU A 95 -19.22 -1.93 -18.23
N ASP A 96 -19.04 -2.34 -19.47
CA ASP A 96 -19.79 -3.44 -20.09
C ASP A 96 -19.31 -4.81 -19.58
N ASP A 97 -18.03 -4.91 -19.20
CA ASP A 97 -17.39 -6.15 -18.75
C ASP A 97 -17.26 -6.23 -17.22
N LEU A 98 -18.00 -5.39 -16.49
CA LEU A 98 -17.78 -5.16 -15.07
C LEU A 98 -17.91 -6.44 -14.23
N GLN A 99 -18.94 -7.24 -14.48
CA GLN A 99 -19.21 -8.45 -13.71
C GLN A 99 -18.14 -9.53 -13.92
N THR A 100 -17.63 -9.64 -15.14
CA THR A 100 -16.67 -10.69 -15.51
C THR A 100 -15.24 -10.27 -15.19
N GLN A 101 -14.87 -9.00 -15.39
CA GLN A 101 -13.47 -8.57 -15.27
C GLN A 101 -13.12 -7.99 -13.90
N LEU A 102 -14.01 -7.22 -13.27
CA LEU A 102 -13.65 -6.44 -12.08
C LEU A 102 -13.12 -7.30 -10.93
N PRO A 103 -13.74 -8.44 -10.55
CA PRO A 103 -13.21 -9.29 -9.47
C PRO A 103 -11.79 -9.78 -9.76
N HIS A 104 -11.53 -10.24 -10.98
CA HIS A 104 -10.21 -10.71 -11.40
C HIS A 104 -9.18 -9.59 -11.44
N ARG A 105 -9.56 -8.39 -11.90
CA ARG A 105 -8.66 -7.23 -11.90
C ARG A 105 -8.35 -6.73 -10.50
N ILE A 106 -9.30 -6.77 -9.57
CA ILE A 106 -9.05 -6.45 -8.15
C ILE A 106 -8.04 -7.43 -7.56
N GLN A 107 -8.24 -8.73 -7.79
CA GLN A 107 -7.34 -9.76 -7.29
C GLN A 107 -5.93 -9.57 -7.88
N ALA A 108 -5.82 -9.40 -9.20
CA ALA A 108 -4.56 -9.18 -9.88
C ALA A 108 -3.86 -7.89 -9.42
N ALA A 109 -4.58 -6.76 -9.37
CA ALA A 109 -4.02 -5.47 -9.01
C ALA A 109 -3.46 -5.47 -7.58
N ARG A 110 -4.12 -6.17 -6.65
CA ARG A 110 -3.64 -6.35 -5.27
C ARG A 110 -2.44 -7.28 -5.18
N ALA A 111 -2.33 -8.26 -6.07
CA ALA A 111 -1.14 -9.11 -6.16
C ALA A 111 0.06 -8.36 -6.78
N THR A 112 -0.19 -7.27 -7.53
CA THR A 112 0.85 -6.54 -8.26
C THR A 112 1.53 -5.37 -7.53
N THR A 113 1.20 -5.09 -6.26
CA THR A 113 1.95 -4.05 -5.52
C THR A 113 3.37 -4.53 -5.23
N GLU A 114 4.36 -3.63 -5.16
CA GLU A 114 5.75 -4.04 -4.87
C GLU A 114 5.84 -4.78 -3.52
N LEU A 115 5.13 -4.33 -2.49
CA LEU A 115 5.08 -5.01 -1.20
C LEU A 115 4.40 -6.39 -1.29
N ALA A 116 3.39 -6.55 -2.15
CA ALA A 116 2.80 -7.86 -2.42
C ALA A 116 3.77 -8.78 -3.17
N HIS A 117 4.50 -8.28 -4.18
CA HIS A 117 5.53 -9.06 -4.88
C HIS A 117 6.65 -9.51 -3.93
N LEU A 118 7.09 -8.64 -3.02
CA LEU A 118 8.07 -9.01 -1.99
C LEU A 118 7.50 -10.06 -1.03
N ALA A 119 6.23 -9.94 -0.64
CA ALA A 119 5.56 -10.97 0.15
C ALA A 119 5.52 -12.32 -0.58
N GLU A 120 5.21 -12.35 -1.88
CA GLU A 120 5.21 -13.59 -2.66
C GLU A 120 6.62 -14.17 -2.82
N LYS A 121 7.65 -13.35 -3.07
CA LYS A 121 9.06 -13.81 -3.10
C LYS A 121 9.47 -14.43 -1.76
N ILE A 122 9.11 -13.81 -0.65
CA ILE A 122 9.34 -14.35 0.70
C ILE A 122 8.54 -15.64 0.90
N GLN A 123 7.31 -15.71 0.40
CA GLN A 123 6.45 -16.90 0.51
C GLN A 123 7.05 -18.11 -0.23
N SER A 124 7.76 -17.90 -1.33
CA SER A 124 8.45 -18.94 -2.11
C SER A 124 9.87 -19.24 -1.66
N SER A 125 10.45 -18.49 -0.71
CA SER A 125 11.86 -18.65 -0.32
C SER A 125 12.08 -19.79 0.69
N SER A 126 13.35 -20.13 0.87
CA SER A 126 13.87 -21.13 1.81
C SER A 126 13.82 -20.68 3.28
N ILE A 127 13.33 -19.47 3.58
CA ILE A 127 13.16 -18.95 4.94
C ILE A 127 12.31 -19.90 5.79
N ARG A 128 12.70 -20.07 7.06
CA ARG A 128 11.98 -20.91 8.05
C ARG A 128 10.49 -20.53 8.13
N ARG A 129 9.64 -21.56 8.22
CA ARG A 129 8.17 -21.42 8.10
C ARG A 129 7.56 -20.35 9.01
N ALA A 130 7.99 -20.27 10.27
CA ALA A 130 7.41 -19.33 11.23
C ALA A 130 7.76 -17.88 10.85
N LEU A 131 9.05 -17.58 10.63
CA LEU A 131 9.50 -16.29 10.14
C LEU A 131 8.89 -15.92 8.78
N ARG A 132 8.86 -16.85 7.82
CA ARG A 132 8.27 -16.64 6.49
C ARG A 132 6.81 -16.19 6.59
N SER A 133 6.01 -16.92 7.36
CA SER A 133 4.59 -16.57 7.59
C SER A 133 4.44 -15.19 8.23
N ALA A 134 5.31 -14.86 9.19
CA ALA A 134 5.33 -13.56 9.86
C ALA A 134 5.70 -12.41 8.90
N LEU A 135 6.74 -12.58 8.08
CA LEU A 135 7.16 -11.57 7.12
C LEU A 135 6.07 -11.33 6.07
N VAL A 136 5.51 -12.39 5.46
CA VAL A 136 4.39 -12.30 4.51
C VAL A 136 3.23 -11.51 5.11
N TYR A 137 2.87 -11.80 6.36
CA TYR A 137 1.84 -11.04 7.07
C TYR A 137 2.23 -9.56 7.22
N ALA A 138 3.44 -9.25 7.67
CA ALA A 138 3.90 -7.88 7.87
C ALA A 138 3.87 -7.05 6.58
N PHE A 139 4.37 -7.60 5.47
CA PHE A 139 4.35 -6.94 4.15
C PHE A 139 2.91 -6.66 3.69
N ARG A 140 2.01 -7.64 3.80
CA ARG A 140 0.60 -7.47 3.43
C ARG A 140 -0.13 -6.42 4.30
N GLN A 141 0.27 -6.26 5.56
CA GLN A 141 -0.32 -5.26 6.45
C GLN A 141 0.23 -3.84 6.24
N ALA A 142 1.41 -3.69 5.66
CA ALA A 142 2.09 -2.40 5.53
C ALA A 142 1.33 -1.37 4.67
N GLU A 143 0.51 -1.83 3.72
CA GLU A 143 -0.33 -0.95 2.87
C GLU A 143 -1.41 -0.22 3.68
N GLY A 144 -2.00 -0.90 4.66
CA GLY A 144 -3.07 -0.39 5.51
C GLY A 144 -2.53 0.11 6.84
N THR A 145 -2.37 -0.82 7.79
CA THR A 145 -1.94 -0.56 9.15
C THR A 145 -0.68 -1.38 9.45
N PRO A 146 0.52 -0.79 9.27
CA PRO A 146 1.78 -1.49 9.52
C PRO A 146 1.85 -2.10 10.92
N VAL A 147 2.43 -3.30 11.02
CA VAL A 147 2.64 -3.98 12.29
C VAL A 147 3.65 -3.20 13.13
N ARG A 148 3.27 -2.81 14.34
CA ARG A 148 4.00 -1.81 15.15
C ARG A 148 5.12 -2.40 15.99
N SER A 149 5.08 -3.70 16.26
CA SER A 149 6.05 -4.39 17.11
C SER A 149 6.14 -5.88 16.81
N VAL A 150 7.25 -6.48 17.21
CA VAL A 150 7.43 -7.95 17.11
C VAL A 150 6.40 -8.70 17.94
N LYS A 151 5.97 -8.15 19.10
CA LYS A 151 4.90 -8.74 19.92
C LYS A 151 3.56 -8.78 19.18
N GLN A 152 3.20 -7.70 18.51
CA GLN A 152 2.00 -7.64 17.68
C GLN A 152 2.08 -8.65 16.53
N LEU A 153 3.23 -8.73 15.86
CA LEU A 153 3.45 -9.66 14.76
C LEU A 153 3.30 -11.12 15.20
N ALA A 154 3.98 -11.47 16.29
CA ALA A 154 3.97 -12.80 16.89
C ALA A 154 2.56 -13.24 17.28
N SER A 155 1.77 -12.33 17.87
CA SER A 155 0.37 -12.59 18.20
C SER A 155 -0.46 -12.89 16.94
N ALA A 156 -0.31 -12.07 15.89
CA ALA A 156 -1.06 -12.23 14.64
C ALA A 156 -0.72 -13.53 13.90
N THR A 157 0.51 -14.03 14.02
CA THR A 157 0.98 -15.25 13.34
C THR A 157 1.13 -16.46 14.26
N ARG A 158 0.58 -16.40 15.48
CA ARG A 158 0.61 -17.51 16.47
C ARG A 158 2.02 -18.07 16.68
N SER A 159 3.00 -17.18 16.81
CA SER A 159 4.41 -17.49 17.01
C SER A 159 4.94 -16.80 18.26
N SER A 160 6.13 -17.17 18.75
CA SER A 160 6.77 -16.46 19.87
C SER A 160 7.60 -15.26 19.36
N PRO A 161 7.59 -14.10 20.04
CA PRO A 161 8.44 -12.95 19.65
C PRO A 161 9.93 -13.28 19.63
N ALA A 162 10.37 -14.14 20.56
CA ALA A 162 11.76 -14.58 20.68
C ALA A 162 12.15 -15.45 19.48
N THR A 163 11.30 -16.41 19.10
CA THR A 163 11.49 -17.26 17.92
C THR A 163 11.62 -16.41 16.66
N LEU A 164 10.67 -15.51 16.40
CA LEU A 164 10.72 -14.66 15.21
C LEU A 164 11.98 -13.78 15.18
N SER A 165 12.37 -13.20 16.31
CA SER A 165 13.58 -12.36 16.39
C SER A 165 14.87 -13.15 16.23
N HIS A 166 14.91 -14.39 16.71
CA HIS A 166 16.05 -15.29 16.59
C HIS A 166 16.19 -15.79 15.16
N GLU A 167 15.10 -16.32 14.56
CA GLU A 167 15.09 -16.76 13.16
C GLU A 167 15.44 -15.63 12.21
N PHE A 168 14.92 -14.42 12.44
CA PHE A 168 15.25 -13.26 11.61
C PHE A 168 16.75 -12.95 11.65
N ARG A 169 17.34 -12.88 12.86
CA ARG A 169 18.77 -12.62 13.00
C ARG A 169 19.62 -13.72 12.38
N ALA A 170 19.21 -14.98 12.51
CA ALA A 170 19.89 -16.10 11.89
C ALA A 170 19.86 -16.02 10.35
N GLN A 171 18.74 -15.54 9.77
CA GLN A 171 18.62 -15.38 8.32
C GLN A 171 19.52 -14.26 7.77
N VAL A 172 19.66 -13.15 8.48
CA VAL A 172 20.31 -11.91 7.98
C VAL A 172 21.71 -11.64 8.55
N GLY A 173 22.36 -12.62 9.18
CA GLY A 173 23.72 -12.44 9.72
C GLY A 173 23.83 -11.58 10.99
N GLY A 174 22.73 -11.37 11.72
CA GLY A 174 22.76 -10.84 13.09
C GLY A 174 22.77 -9.31 13.27
N GLU A 175 23.19 -8.52 12.28
CA GLU A 175 23.24 -7.05 12.39
C GLU A 175 21.83 -6.43 12.36
N LEU A 176 20.97 -6.93 11.47
CA LEU A 176 19.62 -6.42 11.31
C LEU A 176 18.67 -7.00 12.36
N LYS A 177 17.74 -6.16 12.82
CA LYS A 177 16.71 -6.54 13.79
C LYS A 177 15.35 -6.54 13.10
N LEU A 178 14.50 -7.53 13.41
CA LEU A 178 13.12 -7.60 12.92
C LEU A 178 12.31 -6.33 13.25
N SER A 179 12.56 -5.73 14.42
CA SER A 179 11.96 -4.43 14.79
C SER A 179 12.38 -3.29 13.87
N GLY A 180 13.58 -3.36 13.29
CA GLY A 180 14.09 -2.42 12.28
C GLY A 180 13.28 -2.54 10.99
N LEU A 181 13.13 -3.76 10.45
CA LEU A 181 12.28 -4.02 9.28
C LEU A 181 10.85 -3.51 9.48
N LEU A 182 10.22 -3.83 10.62
CA LEU A 182 8.88 -3.34 10.93
C LEU A 182 8.82 -1.81 11.04
N SER A 183 9.87 -1.18 11.57
CA SER A 183 9.98 0.28 11.61
C SER A 183 10.14 0.86 10.20
N GLY A 184 10.90 0.21 9.32
CA GLY A 184 11.04 0.61 7.92
C GLY A 184 9.72 0.57 7.16
N LEU A 185 8.93 -0.50 7.31
CA LEU A 185 7.58 -0.58 6.75
C LEU A 185 6.68 0.56 7.26
N ALA A 186 6.75 0.88 8.56
CA ALA A 186 6.02 2.00 9.12
C ALA A 186 6.52 3.37 8.59
N THR A 187 7.82 3.53 8.35
CA THR A 187 8.42 4.74 7.76
C THR A 187 7.98 4.93 6.31
N LEU A 188 7.93 3.86 5.49
CA LEU A 188 7.37 3.90 4.14
C LEU A 188 5.93 4.42 4.15
N LYS A 189 5.10 3.87 5.05
CA LYS A 189 3.71 4.32 5.21
C LYS A 189 3.62 5.76 5.71
N ALA A 190 4.50 6.17 6.62
CA ALA A 190 4.55 7.54 7.14
C ALA A 190 4.87 8.56 6.05
N GLN A 191 5.86 8.26 5.20
CA GLN A 191 6.24 9.11 4.08
C GLN A 191 5.10 9.24 3.08
N GLN A 192 4.41 8.13 2.78
CA GLN A 192 3.21 8.14 1.94
C GLN A 192 2.13 9.07 2.51
N LEU A 193 1.77 8.90 3.79
CA LEU A 193 0.75 9.73 4.45
C LEU A 193 1.17 11.20 4.52
N ARG A 194 2.45 11.49 4.74
CA ARG A 194 2.94 12.87 4.72
C ARG A 194 2.74 13.49 3.34
N ARG A 195 3.13 12.78 2.28
CA ARG A 195 3.01 13.24 0.89
C ARG A 195 1.56 13.37 0.43
N SER A 196 0.62 12.67 1.06
CA SER A 196 -0.82 12.89 0.83
C SER A 196 -1.37 14.18 1.46
N GLY A 197 -0.56 14.93 2.20
CA GLY A 197 -0.92 16.22 2.78
C GLY A 197 -1.15 16.19 4.29
N SER A 198 -1.07 15.00 4.93
CA SER A 198 -1.17 14.90 6.38
C SER A 198 -0.14 15.79 7.08
N SER A 199 -0.54 16.41 8.20
CA SER A 199 0.45 16.90 9.16
C SER A 199 1.18 15.72 9.81
N TRP A 200 2.43 15.91 10.23
CA TRP A 200 3.19 14.86 10.93
C TRP A 200 2.50 14.35 12.21
N SER A 201 1.68 15.18 12.85
CA SER A 201 0.86 14.77 13.99
C SER A 201 -0.24 13.79 13.57
N ASN A 202 -0.92 14.06 12.46
CA ASN A 202 -1.93 13.16 11.89
C ASN A 202 -1.31 11.86 11.38
N VAL A 203 -0.15 11.93 10.72
CA VAL A 203 0.61 10.75 10.29
C VAL A 203 0.91 9.84 11.49
N ALA A 204 1.42 10.41 12.58
CA ALA A 204 1.72 9.65 13.79
C ALA A 204 0.46 8.99 14.38
N ALA A 205 -0.64 9.75 14.49
CA ALA A 205 -1.92 9.25 14.97
C ALA A 205 -2.46 8.09 14.10
N SER A 206 -2.42 8.21 12.77
CA SER A 206 -2.83 7.14 11.84
C SER A 206 -1.96 5.89 11.95
N LEU A 207 -0.70 6.02 12.31
CA LEU A 207 0.21 4.90 12.60
C LEU A 207 0.09 4.36 14.03
N GLY A 208 -0.79 4.96 14.84
CA GLY A 208 -0.98 4.60 16.24
C GLY A 208 0.28 4.80 17.09
N CYS A 209 1.06 5.86 16.82
CA CYS A 209 2.21 6.26 17.62
C CYS A 209 2.26 7.78 17.82
N ASP A 210 3.16 8.26 18.67
CA ASP A 210 3.43 9.69 18.81
C ASP A 210 4.45 10.18 17.76
N ARG A 211 4.52 11.50 17.58
CA ARG A 211 5.44 12.14 16.64
C ARG A 211 6.91 11.89 17.00
N ARG A 212 7.25 11.82 18.29
CA ARG A 212 8.63 11.56 18.77
C ARG A 212 9.12 10.18 18.35
N THR A 213 8.24 9.19 18.37
CA THR A 213 8.48 7.82 17.92
C THR A 213 8.72 7.80 16.42
N LEU A 214 7.95 8.58 15.65
CA LEU A 214 8.16 8.70 14.22
C LEU A 214 9.50 9.36 13.88
N THR A 215 9.87 10.45 14.58
CA THR A 215 11.19 11.09 14.47
C THR A 215 12.31 10.12 14.80
N ARG A 216 12.19 9.36 15.90
CA ARG A 216 13.20 8.35 16.27
C ARG A 216 13.32 7.26 15.21
N ARG A 217 12.20 6.84 14.61
CA ARG A 217 12.21 5.86 13.52
C ARG A 217 12.93 6.40 12.29
N SER A 218 12.61 7.61 11.82
CA SER A 218 13.26 8.21 10.65
C SER A 218 14.76 8.40 10.84
N HIS A 219 15.19 8.84 12.03
CA HIS A 219 16.62 8.98 12.36
C HIS A 219 17.35 7.65 12.43
N ARG A 220 16.67 6.59 12.85
CA ARG A 220 17.26 5.25 12.84
C ARG A 220 17.32 4.67 11.44
N TRP A 221 16.26 4.86 10.68
CA TRP A 221 16.16 4.48 9.28
C TRP A 221 15.11 5.36 8.58
N PRO A 222 15.46 6.04 7.47
CA PRO A 222 16.68 5.87 6.67
C PRO A 222 17.88 6.73 7.12
N GLY A 223 17.87 7.26 8.35
CA GLY A 223 18.97 8.10 8.85
C GLY A 223 18.72 9.60 8.72
N CYS A 224 17.46 10.02 8.60
CA CYS A 224 17.10 11.41 8.29
C CYS A 224 16.03 11.98 9.22
N THR A 225 15.89 13.30 9.18
CA THR A 225 14.79 14.03 9.82
C THR A 225 13.48 13.79 9.08
N LEU A 226 12.34 14.09 9.72
CA LEU A 226 11.04 14.02 9.06
C LEU A 226 10.93 14.97 7.86
N ALA A 227 11.53 16.17 7.95
CA ALA A 227 11.53 17.12 6.85
C ALA A 227 12.30 16.61 5.63
N GLU A 228 13.39 15.89 5.85
CA GLU A 228 14.14 15.24 4.78
C GLU A 228 13.41 14.03 4.23
N LEU A 229 12.80 13.20 5.10
CA LEU A 229 12.02 12.03 4.69
C LEU A 229 10.91 12.38 3.68
N GLU A 230 10.26 13.53 3.85
CA GLU A 230 9.24 14.03 2.92
C GLU A 230 9.78 14.27 1.50
N ARG A 231 11.05 14.66 1.38
CA ARG A 231 11.70 14.99 0.10
C ARG A 231 12.16 13.77 -0.67
N TRP A 232 12.25 12.60 -0.03
CA TRP A 232 12.65 11.37 -0.71
C TRP A 232 11.61 10.98 -1.78
N ALA A 233 12.08 10.56 -2.94
CA ALA A 233 11.23 9.89 -3.92
C ALA A 233 10.75 8.55 -3.34
N PRO A 234 9.46 8.17 -3.46
CA PRO A 234 8.95 6.93 -2.90
C PRO A 234 9.69 5.68 -3.41
N GLU A 235 10.08 5.69 -4.68
CA GLU A 235 10.80 4.59 -5.33
C GLU A 235 12.20 4.45 -4.75
N GLN A 236 12.89 5.55 -4.48
CA GLN A 236 14.22 5.55 -3.85
C GLN A 236 14.15 5.04 -2.41
N LEU A 237 13.14 5.46 -1.65
CA LEU A 237 12.96 5.00 -0.27
C LEU A 237 12.60 3.51 -0.22
N LEU A 238 11.77 3.03 -1.15
CA LEU A 238 11.46 1.60 -1.27
C LEU A 238 12.71 0.81 -1.69
N ALA A 239 13.48 1.27 -2.67
CA ALA A 239 14.70 0.60 -3.12
C ALA A 239 15.72 0.49 -1.97
N ALA A 240 15.91 1.55 -1.19
CA ALA A 240 16.74 1.53 0.01
C ALA A 240 16.23 0.53 1.05
N PHE A 241 14.91 0.49 1.29
CA PHE A 241 14.31 -0.48 2.21
C PHE A 241 14.55 -1.92 1.74
N VAL A 242 14.36 -2.17 0.46
CA VAL A 242 14.53 -3.49 -0.16
C VAL A 242 15.98 -3.94 -0.07
N SER A 243 16.92 -3.06 -0.42
CA SER A 243 18.35 -3.34 -0.33
C SER A 243 18.79 -3.65 1.10
N GLU A 244 18.32 -2.89 2.09
CA GLU A 244 18.77 -3.05 3.48
C GLU A 244 18.07 -4.20 4.21
N TYR A 245 16.76 -4.38 4.03
CA TYR A 245 15.99 -5.32 4.86
C TYR A 245 15.50 -6.57 4.14
N VAL A 246 15.42 -6.55 2.80
CA VAL A 246 14.76 -7.63 2.04
C VAL A 246 15.76 -8.47 1.28
N TRP A 247 16.75 -7.85 0.63
CA TRP A 247 17.82 -8.58 -0.03
C TRP A 247 18.53 -9.56 0.91
N PRO A 248 18.93 -9.16 2.13
CA PRO A 248 19.57 -10.08 3.08
C PRO A 248 18.68 -11.24 3.55
N LEU A 249 17.37 -11.20 3.29
CA LEU A 249 16.46 -12.31 3.60
C LEU A 249 16.37 -13.33 2.46
N LEU A 250 16.72 -12.92 1.25
CA LEU A 250 16.53 -13.67 0.00
C LEU A 250 17.85 -14.13 -0.62
N GLU A 251 18.98 -13.59 -0.17
CA GLU A 251 20.30 -14.14 -0.48
C GLU A 251 20.48 -15.48 0.25
N GLU A 252 20.83 -16.51 -0.52
CA GLU A 252 21.21 -17.85 -0.02
C GLU A 252 22.71 -17.90 0.29
#